data_AF-A0A848M2F2-F1
#
_entry.id   AF-A0A848M2F2-F1
#
_cell.length_a   1.000
_cell.length_b   1.000
_cell.length_c   1.000
_cell.angle_alpha   90.00
_cell.angle_beta   90.00
_cell.angle_gamma   90.00
#
_symmetry.space_group_name_H-M   'P 1'
#
loop_
_entity.id
_entity.type
_entity.pdbx_description
1 polymer ?
#
loop_
_entity_poly.entity_id
_entity_poly.type
_entity_poly.pdbx_seq_one_letter_code
_entity_poly.pdbx_strand_id
1 'polypeptide(L)'
;MAYDGELVKMQNGRWARFQRCQVFRPGVEDAGETMMLIAVELEERYQRLLDEAADSLAQYRFQGVPVQVRLDPEAQGITLQPEAPAAAPAVH
;
A
#
# COMPACT_ATOMS: atom_id res chain seq x y z
N MET A 1 5.28 -8.31 -10.75
CA MET A 1 3.85 -8.61 -11.03
C MET A 1 3.06 -8.09 -9.85
N ALA A 2 1.93 -7.42 -10.08
CA ALA A 2 1.14 -6.85 -9.00
C ALA A 2 0.28 -7.92 -8.31
N TYR A 3 0.10 -7.81 -7.00
CA TYR A 3 -0.68 -8.74 -6.18
C TYR A 3 -2.03 -8.17 -5.76
N ASP A 4 -2.98 -9.05 -5.47
CA ASP A 4 -4.25 -8.63 -4.88
C ASP A 4 -4.02 -7.94 -3.53
N GLY A 5 -4.63 -6.78 -3.33
CA GLY A 5 -4.42 -5.93 -2.16
C GLY A 5 -3.18 -5.04 -2.20
N GLU A 6 -2.31 -5.16 -3.21
CA GLU A 6 -1.12 -4.34 -3.31
C GLU A 6 -1.47 -2.86 -3.50
N LEU A 7 -0.89 -2.01 -2.67
CA LEU A 7 -1.03 -0.56 -2.74
C LEU A 7 0.14 0.03 -3.54
N VAL A 8 -0.17 0.78 -4.60
CA VAL A 8 0.84 1.37 -5.48
C VAL A 8 0.56 2.84 -5.76
N LYS A 9 1.62 3.63 -5.95
CA LYS A 9 1.51 4.98 -6.52
C LYS A 9 1.60 4.86 -8.03
N MET A 10 0.52 5.19 -8.73
CA MET A 10 0.43 5.10 -10.19
C MET A 10 1.25 6.21 -10.87
N GLN A 11 1.50 6.07 -12.18
CA GLN A 11 2.25 7.06 -12.95
C GLN A 11 1.60 8.45 -13.00
N ASN A 12 0.27 8.52 -12.86
CA ASN A 12 -0.46 9.78 -12.76
C ASN A 12 -0.34 10.45 -11.37
N GLY A 13 0.46 9.87 -10.47
CA GLY A 13 0.69 10.37 -9.11
C GLY A 13 -0.35 9.92 -8.08
N ARG A 14 -1.41 9.20 -8.47
CA ARG A 14 -2.48 8.77 -7.55
C ARG A 14 -2.27 7.37 -7.03
N TRP A 15 -2.62 7.15 -5.78
CA TRP A 15 -2.61 5.85 -5.12
C TRP A 15 -3.76 4.97 -5.61
N ALA A 16 -3.45 3.71 -5.87
CA ALA A 16 -4.42 2.70 -6.21
C ALA A 16 -4.13 1.40 -5.43
N ARG A 17 -5.19 0.68 -5.10
CA ARG A 17 -5.12 -0.67 -4.57
C ARG A 17 -5.50 -1.65 -5.67
N PHE A 18 -4.66 -2.64 -5.91
CA PHE A 18 -5.01 -3.73 -6.79
C PHE A 18 -6.08 -4.61 -6.16
N GLN A 19 -7.11 -4.91 -6.93
CA GLN A 19 -8.21 -5.76 -6.51
C GLN A 19 -8.56 -6.74 -7.61
N ARG A 20 -8.78 -8.00 -7.24
CA ARG A 20 -9.39 -8.99 -8.13
C ARG A 20 -10.89 -8.75 -8.23
N CYS A 21 -11.37 -8.60 -9.45
CA CYS A 21 -12.80 -8.51 -9.76
C CYS A 21 -13.22 -9.61 -10.73
N GLN A 22 -14.45 -10.09 -10.57
CA GLN A 22 -15.09 -10.95 -11.56
C GLN A 22 -15.64 -10.07 -12.67
N VAL A 23 -15.32 -10.41 -13.91
CA VAL A 23 -15.85 -9.71 -15.08
C VAL A 23 -17.03 -10.50 -15.62
N PHE A 24 -18.24 -9.98 -15.42
CA PHE A 24 -19.43 -10.53 -16.05
C PHE A 24 -19.45 -10.17 -17.55
N ARG A 25 -19.46 -11.18 -18.42
CA ARG A 25 -19.64 -11.00 -19.86
C ARG A 25 -21.00 -11.58 -20.28
N PRO A 26 -21.99 -10.75 -20.66
CA PRO A 26 -23.27 -11.26 -21.13
C PRO A 26 -23.10 -12.08 -22.42
N GLY A 27 -23.75 -13.25 -22.50
CA GLY A 27 -23.79 -14.08 -23.72
C GLY A 27 -22.67 -15.11 -23.86
N VAL A 28 -21.83 -15.31 -22.83
CA VAL A 28 -20.82 -16.37 -22.81
C VAL A 28 -21.14 -17.30 -21.64
N GLU A 29 -21.52 -18.55 -21.94
CA GLU A 29 -21.96 -19.55 -20.95
C GLU A 29 -20.88 -19.91 -19.92
N ASP A 30 -19.61 -19.64 -20.24
CA ASP A 30 -18.43 -19.92 -19.40
C ASP A 30 -17.77 -18.66 -18.80
N ALA A 31 -18.43 -17.50 -18.86
CA ALA A 31 -17.86 -16.24 -18.35
C ALA A 31 -17.79 -16.13 -16.81
N GLY A 32 -18.20 -17.17 -16.09
CA GLY A 32 -18.21 -17.19 -14.63
C GLY A 32 -16.83 -17.08 -13.96
N GLU A 33 -15.74 -17.31 -14.69
CA GLU A 33 -14.42 -17.48 -14.08
C GLU A 33 -13.34 -16.50 -14.56
N THR A 34 -13.66 -15.50 -15.40
CA THR A 34 -12.65 -14.52 -15.79
C THR A 34 -12.40 -13.53 -14.65
N MET A 35 -11.37 -13.83 -13.86
CA MET A 35 -10.83 -12.94 -12.81
C MET A 35 -9.87 -11.93 -13.44
N MET A 36 -10.15 -10.64 -13.25
CA MET A 36 -9.28 -9.56 -13.69
C MET A 36 -8.67 -8.85 -12.48
N LEU A 37 -7.37 -8.55 -12.54
CA LEU A 37 -6.73 -7.69 -11.57
C LEU A 37 -6.85 -6.24 -12.06
N ILE A 38 -7.56 -5.41 -11.31
CA ILE A 38 -7.76 -3.99 -11.63
C ILE A 38 -7.06 -3.11 -10.59
N ALA A 39 -6.50 -1.99 -11.03
CA ALA A 39 -6.04 -0.95 -10.14
C ALA A 39 -7.22 -0.03 -9.81
N VAL A 40 -7.67 -0.04 -8.55
CA VAL A 40 -8.75 0.82 -8.08
C VAL A 40 -8.13 2.03 -7.42
N GLU A 41 -8.34 3.20 -8.02
CA GLU A 41 -7.90 4.47 -7.45
C GLU A 41 -8.61 4.73 -6.11
N LEU A 42 -7.85 5.21 -5.12
CA LEU A 42 -8.40 5.50 -3.79
C LEU A 42 -9.08 6.88 -3.73
N GLU A 43 -10.04 7.01 -2.82
CA GLU A 43 -10.69 8.30 -2.51
C GLU A 43 -9.69 9.35 -2.03
N GLU A 44 -10.02 10.62 -2.26
CA GLU A 44 -9.13 11.76 -2.00
C GLU A 44 -8.62 11.88 -0.55
N ARG A 45 -9.40 11.44 0.44
CA ARG A 45 -8.95 11.40 1.84
C ARG A 45 -7.78 10.43 2.05
N TYR A 46 -7.81 9.29 1.36
CA TYR A 46 -6.75 8.28 1.47
C TYR A 46 -5.54 8.67 0.63
N GLN A 47 -5.75 9.36 -0.51
CA GLN A 47 -4.66 9.93 -1.30
C GLN A 47 -3.77 10.82 -0.43
N ARG A 48 -4.37 11.79 0.26
CA ARG A 48 -3.66 12.74 1.12
C ARG A 48 -2.91 12.06 2.26
N LEU A 49 -3.58 11.15 2.98
CA LEU A 49 -2.94 10.40 4.08
C LEU A 49 -1.71 9.60 3.60
N LEU A 50 -1.82 8.95 2.44
CA LEU A 50 -0.73 8.16 1.89
C LEU A 50 0.41 9.02 1.33
N ASP A 51 0.11 10.19 0.77
CA ASP A 51 1.13 11.16 0.36
C ASP A 51 1.92 11.68 1.56
N GLU A 52 1.24 12.11 2.62
CA GLU A 52 1.88 12.56 3.87
C GLU A 52 2.79 11.48 4.46
N ALA A 53 2.34 10.22 4.46
CA ALA A 53 3.15 9.11 4.93
C ALA A 53 4.35 8.81 4.01
N ALA A 54 4.17 8.87 2.69
CA ALA A 54 5.25 8.66 1.74
C ALA A 54 6.32 9.74 1.83
N ASP A 55 5.93 11.00 2.02
CA ASP A 55 6.84 12.12 2.19
C ASP A 55 7.62 12.01 3.50
N SER A 56 6.94 11.66 4.59
CA SER A 56 7.59 11.43 5.89
C SER A 56 8.57 10.24 5.84
N LEU A 57 8.20 9.14 5.17
CA LEU A 57 9.08 8.02 4.90
C LEU A 57 10.31 8.39 4.08
N ALA A 58 10.15 9.23 3.05
CA ALA A 58 11.25 9.67 2.22
C ALA A 58 12.28 10.45 3.05
N GLN A 59 11.83 11.27 4.01
CA GLN A 59 12.70 12.00 4.93
C GLN A 59 13.51 11.06 5.83
N TYR A 60 12.88 10.03 6.42
CA TYR A 60 13.61 9.04 7.23
C TYR A 60 14.61 8.23 6.40
N ARG A 61 14.23 7.81 5.19
CA ARG A 61 15.12 7.10 4.26
C ARG A 61 16.32 7.95 3.88
N PHE A 62 16.12 9.25 3.62
CA PHE A 62 17.22 10.17 3.34
C PHE A 62 18.21 10.28 4.50
N GLN A 63 17.73 10.17 5.74
CA GLN A 63 18.55 10.15 6.95
C GLN A 63 19.18 8.78 7.25
N GLY A 64 18.91 7.76 6.42
CA GLY A 64 19.40 6.39 6.63
C GLY A 64 18.74 5.67 7.82
N VAL A 65 17.58 6.16 8.30
CA VAL A 65 16.87 5.57 9.44
C VAL A 65 15.85 4.55 8.91
N PRO A 66 15.98 3.26 9.23
CA PRO A 66 14.95 2.28 8.92
C PRO A 66 13.70 2.56 9.76
N VAL A 67 12.53 2.55 9.12
CA VAL A 67 11.25 2.88 9.75
C VAL A 67 10.18 1.88 9.31
N GLN A 68 9.38 1.40 10.25
CA GLN A 68 8.18 0.62 10.00
C GLN A 68 6.95 1.53 9.98
N VAL A 69 6.06 1.29 9.03
CA VAL A 69 4.82 2.06 8.85
C VAL A 69 3.66 1.21 9.34
N ARG A 70 2.84 1.79 10.22
CA ARG A 70 1.61 1.17 10.69
C ARG A 70 0.43 2.10 10.38
N LEU A 71 -0.56 1.54 9.70
CA LEU A 71 -1.85 2.20 9.55
C LEU A 71 -2.62 2.03 10.87
N ASP A 72 -3.21 3.10 11.37
CA ASP A 72 -4.14 3.00 12.49
C ASP A 72 -5.33 2.09 12.09
N PRO A 73 -5.77 1.17 12.96
CA PRO A 73 -6.85 0.24 12.62
C PRO A 73 -8.21 0.91 12.37
N GLU A 74 -8.43 2.13 12.88
CA GLU A 74 -9.60 2.95 12.56
C GLU A 74 -9.35 3.88 11.36
N ALA A 75 -8.20 3.73 10.69
CA ALA A 75 -7.75 4.56 9.58
C ALA A 75 -7.71 6.07 9.92
N GLN A 76 -7.56 6.41 11.21
CA GLN A 76 -7.47 7.81 11.64
C GLN A 76 -6.11 8.45 11.34
N GLY A 77 -5.08 7.64 11.02
CA GLY A 77 -3.77 8.15 10.66
C GLY A 77 -2.75 7.05 10.38
N ILE A 78 -1.52 7.48 10.12
CA ILE A 78 -0.37 6.62 9.89
C ILE A 78 0.68 6.92 10.96
N THR A 79 1.18 5.87 11.61
CA THR A 79 2.24 5.98 12.60
C THR A 79 3.53 5.40 12.01
N LEU A 80 4.63 6.17 12.12
CA LEU A 80 5.96 5.73 11.74
C LEU A 80 6.75 5.39 13.01
N GLN A 81 7.26 4.17 13.07
CA GLN A 81 8.07 3.68 14.18
C GLN A 81 9.49 3.41 13.65
N PRO A 82 10.53 4.10 14.15
CA PRO A 82 11.91 3.72 13.87
C PRO A 82 12.12 2.24 14.21
N GLU A 83 12.74 1.52 13.28
CA GLU A 83 13.17 0.15 13.57
C GLU A 83 14.33 0.28 14.56
N ALA A 84 14.05 0.03 15.84
CA ALA A 84 15.08 0.06 16.85
C ALA A 84 16.20 -0.91 16.42
N PRO A 85 17.47 -0.52 16.50
CA PRO A 85 18.56 -1.44 16.18
C PRO A 85 18.36 -2.66 17.08
N ALA A 86 18.22 -3.84 16.45
CA ALA A 86 18.19 -5.10 17.18
C ALA A 86 19.41 -5.08 18.11
N ALA A 87 19.16 -5.15 19.42
CA ALA A 87 20.22 -5.08 20.42
C ALA A 87 21.29 -6.11 20.02
N ALA A 88 22.49 -5.62 19.71
CA ALA A 88 23.61 -6.49 19.41
C ALA A 88 23.76 -7.46 20.59
N PRO A 89 23.87 -8.78 20.35
CA PRO A 89 24.06 -9.71 21.44
C PRO A 89 25.32 -9.29 22.20
N ALA A 90 25.17 -9.06 23.51
CA ALA A 90 26.28 -8.83 24.40
C ALA A 90 27.19 -10.06 24.33
N VAL A 91 28.37 -9.89 23.71
CA VAL A 91 29.43 -10.89 23.74
C VAL A 91 30.06 -10.77 25.12
N HIS A 92 29.77 -11.74 25.99
CA HIS A 92 30.45 -11.96 27.26
C HIS A 92 31.64 -12.91 27.07
#